data_AF-A0A256FB63-F1
#
_entry.id   AF-A0A256FB63-F1
#
_cell.length_a   1.000
_cell.length_b   1.000
_cell.length_c   1.000
_cell.angle_alpha   90.00
_cell.angle_beta   90.00
_cell.angle_gamma   90.00
#
_symmetry.space_group_name_H-M   'P 1'
#
loop_
_entity.id
_entity.type
_entity.pdbx_description
1 polymer ?
#
loop_
_entity_poly.entity_id
_entity_poly.type
_entity_poly.pdbx_seq_one_letter_code
_entity_poly.pdbx_strand_id
1 'polypeptide(L)'
;MLARLLRRKEELLKVLERPEIPLHTNASENDLRSCVTKRKISGGTMSNDGRIARDTMLGLMKTCKKLRLSFWHYLGDRLGISNQQTAIPELAGLIIAKA
;
A
#
# COMPACT_ATOMS: atom_id res chain seq x y z
N MET A 1 -26.39 17.46 -4.02
CA MET A 1 -25.05 17.06 -4.51
C MET A 1 -24.10 18.25 -4.65
N LEU A 2 -24.53 19.38 -5.24
CA LEU A 2 -23.73 20.59 -5.47
C LEU A 2 -23.23 21.28 -4.19
N ALA A 3 -24.09 21.40 -3.17
CA ALA A 3 -23.73 22.05 -1.89
C ALA A 3 -22.51 21.40 -1.18
N ARG A 4 -22.33 20.08 -1.34
CA ARG A 4 -21.18 19.35 -0.77
C ARG A 4 -19.87 19.73 -1.47
N LEU A 5 -19.91 19.92 -2.80
CA LEU A 5 -18.75 20.32 -3.60
C LEU A 5 -18.36 21.77 -3.31
N LEU A 6 -19.35 22.66 -3.26
CA LEU A 6 -19.13 24.08 -2.94
C LEU A 6 -18.48 24.25 -1.56
N ARG A 7 -18.93 23.51 -0.54
CA ARG A 7 -18.33 23.53 0.81
C ARG A 7 -16.87 23.05 0.85
N ARG A 8 -16.43 22.23 -0.11
CA ARG A 8 -15.07 21.70 -0.20
C ARG A 8 -14.26 22.32 -1.35
N LYS A 9 -14.70 23.46 -1.89
CA LYS A 9 -14.08 24.10 -3.06
C LYS A 9 -12.58 24.33 -2.86
N GLU A 10 -12.17 24.84 -1.69
CA GLU A 10 -10.76 25.09 -1.40
C GLU A 10 -9.93 23.79 -1.39
N GLU A 11 -10.44 22.72 -0.75
CA GLU A 11 -9.77 21.42 -0.74
C GLU A 11 -9.60 20.83 -2.15
N LEU A 12 -10.64 20.94 -2.98
CA LEU A 12 -10.67 20.37 -4.33
C LEU A 12 -9.80 21.15 -5.32
N LEU A 13 -9.57 22.45 -5.08
CA LEU A 13 -8.78 23.31 -5.96
C LEU A 13 -7.31 23.48 -5.52
N LYS A 14 -6.86 22.76 -4.48
CA LYS A 14 -5.45 22.78 -4.03
C LYS A 14 -4.42 22.49 -5.12
N VAL A 15 -4.79 21.77 -6.19
CA VAL A 15 -3.88 21.52 -7.32
C VAL A 15 -3.45 22.81 -8.04
N LEU A 16 -4.24 23.88 -7.96
CA LEU A 16 -3.90 25.16 -8.57
C LEU A 16 -2.70 25.82 -7.89
N GLU A 17 -2.55 25.57 -6.58
CA GLU A 17 -1.39 26.00 -5.80
C GLU A 17 -0.24 25.00 -5.87
N ARG A 18 -0.57 23.71 -6.00
CA ARG A 18 0.36 22.57 -5.90
C ARG A 18 0.16 21.61 -7.09
N PRO A 19 0.64 21.98 -8.29
CA PRO A 19 0.38 21.24 -9.53
C PRO A 19 1.03 19.86 -9.56
N GLU A 20 2.01 19.59 -8.68
CA GLU A 20 2.63 18.27 -8.51
C GLU A 20 1.68 17.23 -7.88
N ILE A 21 0.59 17.66 -7.26
CA ILE A 21 -0.39 16.77 -6.65
C ILE A 21 -1.42 16.32 -7.69
N PRO A 22 -1.71 15.00 -7.80
CA PRO A 22 -2.75 14.53 -8.70
C PRO A 22 -4.13 15.08 -8.36
N LEU A 23 -4.89 15.46 -9.38
CA LEU A 23 -6.31 15.87 -9.30
C LEU A 23 -7.28 14.78 -8.82
N HIS A 24 -6.80 13.53 -8.71
CA HIS A 24 -7.62 12.36 -8.41
C HIS A 24 -6.99 11.48 -7.33
N THR A 25 -7.82 10.69 -6.66
CA THR A 25 -7.43 9.76 -5.59
C THR A 25 -7.11 8.35 -6.07
N ASN A 26 -6.98 8.13 -7.39
CA ASN A 26 -6.83 6.80 -8.00
C ASN A 26 -5.71 5.94 -7.38
N ALA A 27 -4.54 6.53 -7.10
CA ALA A 27 -3.42 5.82 -6.50
C ALA A 27 -3.77 5.31 -5.09
N SER A 28 -4.34 6.19 -4.26
CA SER A 28 -4.78 5.85 -2.90
C SER A 28 -5.91 4.82 -2.91
N GLU A 29 -6.89 4.95 -3.80
CA GLU A 29 -7.96 3.96 -3.96
C GLU A 29 -7.45 2.60 -4.39
N ASN A 30 -6.48 2.57 -5.31
CA ASN A 30 -5.84 1.34 -5.74
C ASN A 30 -5.05 0.64 -4.62
N ASP A 31 -4.42 1.42 -3.74
CA ASP A 31 -3.74 0.90 -2.55
C ASP A 31 -4.73 0.25 -1.58
N LEU A 32 -5.91 0.85 -1.37
CA LEU A 32 -6.96 0.33 -0.49
C LEU A 32 -7.78 -0.82 -1.08
N ARG A 33 -7.90 -0.90 -2.41
CA ARG A 33 -8.81 -1.83 -3.11
C ARG A 33 -8.64 -3.28 -2.69
N SER A 34 -7.41 -3.76 -2.54
CA SER A 34 -7.12 -5.13 -2.08
C SER A 34 -7.65 -5.43 -0.67
N CYS A 35 -7.56 -4.45 0.24
CA CYS A 35 -8.10 -4.58 1.59
C CYS A 35 -9.63 -4.69 1.57
N VAL A 36 -10.28 -3.79 0.82
CA VAL A 36 -11.74 -3.76 0.69
C VAL A 36 -12.27 -5.03 0.02
N THR A 37 -11.63 -5.50 -1.05
CA THR A 37 -11.99 -6.74 -1.73
C THR A 37 -11.83 -7.95 -0.82
N LYS A 38 -10.70 -8.06 -0.11
CA LYS A 38 -10.50 -9.18 0.83
C LYS A 38 -11.55 -9.16 1.94
N ARG A 39 -11.85 -7.99 2.51
CA ARG A 39 -12.93 -7.84 3.51
C ARG A 39 -14.28 -8.26 2.97
N LYS A 40 -14.62 -7.87 1.73
CA LYS A 40 -15.88 -8.25 1.08
C LYS A 40 -16.01 -9.77 0.93
N ILE A 41 -14.93 -10.46 0.60
CA ILE A 41 -14.91 -11.92 0.41
C ILE A 41 -14.89 -12.66 1.76
N SER A 42 -14.11 -12.20 2.74
CA SER A 42 -13.90 -12.92 4.00
C SER A 42 -14.82 -12.53 5.15
N GLY A 43 -15.68 -11.52 4.96
CA GLY A 43 -16.45 -10.92 6.06
C GLY A 43 -15.62 -10.08 7.04
N GLY A 44 -14.36 -9.78 6.71
CA GLY A 44 -13.42 -9.06 7.59
C GLY A 44 -12.53 -9.98 8.42
N THR A 45 -11.99 -9.44 9.51
CA THR A 45 -11.06 -10.13 10.44
C THR A 45 -11.76 -10.44 11.75
N MET A 46 -11.62 -11.67 12.24
CA MET A 46 -12.34 -12.15 13.44
C MET A 46 -11.55 -11.97 14.75
N SER A 47 -10.25 -11.69 14.67
CA SER A 47 -9.38 -11.48 15.85
C SER A 47 -8.41 -10.32 15.62
N ASN A 48 -7.83 -9.82 16.73
CA ASN A 48 -6.78 -8.81 16.66
C ASN A 48 -5.53 -9.34 15.94
N ASP A 49 -5.11 -10.57 16.26
CA ASP A 49 -3.95 -11.20 15.63
C ASP A 49 -4.17 -11.41 14.12
N GLY A 50 -5.37 -11.82 13.71
CA GLY A 50 -5.73 -11.93 12.31
C GLY A 50 -5.75 -10.58 11.59
N ARG A 51 -6.09 -9.49 12.29
CA ARG A 51 -6.00 -8.12 11.77
C ARG A 51 -4.53 -7.72 11.56
N ILE A 52 -3.69 -7.92 12.57
CA ILE A 52 -2.26 -7.62 12.51
C ILE A 52 -1.60 -8.41 11.39
N ALA A 53 -1.82 -9.72 11.31
CA ALA A 53 -1.26 -10.56 10.26
C ALA A 53 -1.67 -10.08 8.86
N ARG A 54 -2.96 -9.75 8.66
CA ARG A 54 -3.45 -9.20 7.38
C ARG A 54 -2.79 -7.87 7.04
N ASP A 55 -2.74 -6.92 7.97
CA ASP A 55 -2.19 -5.58 7.72
C ASP A 55 -0.69 -5.64 7.44
N THR A 56 0.07 -6.42 8.21
CA THR A 56 1.49 -6.64 7.98
C THR A 56 1.76 -7.26 6.62
N MET A 57 1.11 -8.38 6.29
CA MET A 57 1.33 -9.08 5.03
C MET A 57 0.91 -8.25 3.81
N LEU A 58 -0.21 -7.53 3.91
CA LEU A 58 -0.66 -6.63 2.86
C LEU A 58 0.31 -5.47 2.66
N GLY A 59 0.81 -4.88 3.75
CA GLY A 59 1.82 -3.82 3.73
C GLY A 59 3.10 -4.29 3.02
N LEU A 60 3.65 -5.43 3.45
CA LEU A 60 4.85 -6.02 2.84
C LEU A 60 4.66 -6.27 1.34
N MET A 61 3.55 -6.90 0.94
CA MET A 61 3.25 -7.18 -0.46
C MET A 61 3.15 -5.91 -1.31
N LYS A 62 2.47 -4.87 -0.81
CA LYS A 62 2.32 -3.59 -1.52
C LYS A 62 3.65 -2.85 -1.63
N THR A 63 4.47 -2.84 -0.59
CA THR A 63 5.80 -2.24 -0.61
C THR A 63 6.73 -2.95 -1.60
N CYS A 64 6.76 -4.28 -1.58
CA CYS A 64 7.50 -5.07 -2.58
C CYS A 64 7.08 -4.69 -4.00
N LYS A 65 5.77 -4.59 -4.26
CA LYS A 65 5.25 -4.18 -5.57
C LYS A 65 5.72 -2.77 -5.97
N LYS A 66 5.72 -1.79 -5.06
CA LYS A 66 6.21 -0.41 -5.33
C LYS A 66 7.71 -0.35 -5.59
N LEU A 67 8.48 -1.27 -5.00
CA LEU A 67 9.92 -1.44 -5.23
C LEU A 67 10.24 -2.37 -6.42
N ARG A 68 9.23 -2.93 -7.10
CA ARG A 68 9.38 -3.92 -8.19
C ARG A 68 10.11 -5.20 -7.73
N LEU A 69 9.92 -5.60 -6.48
CA LEU A 69 10.40 -6.85 -5.91
C LEU A 69 9.31 -7.92 -5.90
N SER A 70 9.73 -9.18 -6.04
CA SER A 70 8.84 -10.31 -5.78
C SER A 70 8.58 -10.45 -4.29
N PHE A 71 7.32 -10.33 -3.88
CA PHE A 71 6.91 -10.55 -2.49
C PHE A 71 7.29 -11.95 -1.99
N TRP A 72 7.14 -12.98 -2.83
CA TRP A 72 7.44 -14.35 -2.43
C TRP A 72 8.93 -14.61 -2.26
N HIS A 73 9.79 -14.00 -3.09
CA HIS A 73 11.24 -14.06 -2.86
C HIS A 73 11.63 -13.34 -1.58
N TYR A 74 11.05 -12.15 -1.33
CA TYR A 74 11.28 -11.41 -0.08
C TYR A 74 10.84 -12.20 1.16
N LEU A 75 9.65 -12.79 1.13
CA LEU A 75 9.15 -13.59 2.24
C LEU A 75 9.98 -14.86 2.44
N GLY A 76 10.33 -15.56 1.36
CA GLY A 76 11.17 -16.75 1.41
C GLY A 76 12.57 -16.48 1.95
N ASP A 77 13.16 -15.34 1.60
CA ASP A 77 14.43 -14.86 2.14
C ASP A 77 14.34 -14.63 3.65
N ARG A 78 13.30 -13.95 4.13
CA ARG A 78 13.07 -13.73 5.57
C ARG A 78 12.76 -15.00 6.37
N LEU A 79 12.25 -16.03 5.72
CA LEU A 79 11.98 -17.33 6.34
C LEU A 79 13.15 -18.33 6.20
N GLY A 80 14.25 -17.96 5.53
CA GLY A 80 15.38 -18.86 5.28
C GLY A 80 15.07 -20.00 4.30
N ILE A 81 14.02 -19.87 3.49
CA ILE A 81 13.58 -20.88 2.50
C ILE A 81 14.14 -20.55 1.11
N SER A 82 14.63 -19.32 0.90
CA SER A 82 15.16 -18.88 -0.39
C SER A 82 16.49 -19.58 -0.71
N ASN A 83 16.58 -20.14 -1.93
CA ASN A 83 17.82 -20.71 -2.47
C ASN A 83 18.70 -19.66 -3.17
N GLN A 84 18.38 -18.37 -2.99
CA GLN A 84 19.16 -17.27 -3.59
C GLN A 84 20.45 -17.04 -2.78
N GLN A 85 21.59 -16.96 -3.47
CA GLN A 85 22.88 -16.69 -2.81
C GLN A 85 22.98 -15.28 -2.20
N THR A 86 22.15 -14.33 -2.65
CA THR A 86 22.19 -12.93 -2.18
C THR A 86 20.93 -12.61 -1.40
N ALA A 87 21.11 -12.19 -0.14
CA ALA A 87 20.01 -11.77 0.72
C ALA A 87 19.33 -10.51 0.16
N ILE A 88 18.00 -10.48 0.22
CA ILE A 88 17.24 -9.29 -0.20
C ILE A 88 17.39 -8.21 0.89
N PRO A 89 17.87 -6.99 0.55
CA PRO A 89 18.02 -5.92 1.52
C PRO A 89 16.71 -5.58 2.23
N GLU A 90 16.81 -5.01 3.44
CA GLU A 90 15.64 -4.53 4.16
C GLU A 90 14.84 -3.52 3.36
N LEU A 91 13.50 -3.68 3.34
CA LEU A 91 12.62 -2.79 2.58
C LEU A 91 12.81 -1.32 2.99
N ALA A 92 13.07 -1.06 4.27
CA ALA A 92 13.35 0.27 4.77
C ALA A 92 14.58 0.90 4.10
N GLY A 93 15.67 0.13 3.96
CA GLY A 93 16.88 0.59 3.27
C GLY A 93 16.62 0.89 1.79
N LEU A 94 15.84 0.05 1.13
CA LEU A 94 15.46 0.25 -0.27
C LEU A 94 14.53 1.44 -0.49
N ILE A 95 13.67 1.76 0.49
CA ILE A 95 12.84 2.96 0.46
C ILE A 95 13.71 4.21 0.60
N ILE A 96 14.63 4.22 1.58
CA ILE A 96 15.53 5.37 1.81
C ILE A 96 16.42 5.62 0.58
N ALA A 97 16.95 4.58 -0.04
CA ALA A 97 17.78 4.71 -1.23
C ALA A 97 17.04 5.23 -2.48
N LYS A 98 15.70 5.22 -2.46
CA LYS A 98 14.84 5.64 -3.59
C LYS A 98 14.19 7.01 -3.36
N ALA A 99 14.19 7.51 -2.12
CA ALA A 99 13.69 8.82 -1.74
C ALA A 99 14.70 9.91 -2.12
#